data_AF-A0A7S1H486-F1
#
_entry.id   AF-A0A7S1H486-F1
#
_cell.length_a   1.000
_cell.length_b   1.000
_cell.length_c   1.000
_cell.angle_alpha   90.00
_cell.angle_beta   90.00
_cell.angle_gamma   90.00
#
_symmetry.space_group_name_H-M   'P 1'
#
loop_
_entity.id
_entity.type
_entity.pdbx_description
1 polymer ?
#
loop_
_entity_poly.entity_id
_entity_poly.type
_entity_poly.pdbx_seq_one_letter_code
_entity_poly.pdbx_strand_id
1 'polypeptide(L)'
;HLQFPRHFTWGVATSSFQIEGAAHADGKGESVWDRFCRQPGAIADGSNADLACDHFHRLDEDLDLIASLGVNCYRFSIAWPRVQALGHGAFNPQGLDFYERLVDGLRQRGIDAWATLNHWDLPQGLQDRGGWNDRDTVHRFVDYARHVQARLGDRLDGITTHNEPWVIATLGHEQGNFAPGIKSRKVA
;
A
#
# COMPACT_ATOMS: atom_id res chain seq x y z
N HIS A 1 -24.04 29.30 4.12
CA HIS A 1 -23.38 28.35 3.22
C HIS A 1 -21.90 28.34 3.51
N LEU A 2 -21.29 27.15 3.65
CA LEU A 2 -19.83 27.01 3.72
C LEU A 2 -19.29 27.03 2.29
N GLN A 3 -18.26 27.84 2.03
CA GLN A 3 -17.57 27.91 0.75
C GLN A 3 -16.12 27.47 0.95
N PHE A 4 -15.69 26.49 0.17
CA PHE A 4 -14.30 26.04 0.17
C PHE A 4 -13.44 26.94 -0.73
N PRO A 5 -12.12 27.02 -0.51
CA PRO A 5 -11.20 27.66 -1.44
C PRO A 5 -11.38 27.13 -2.87
N ARG A 6 -11.20 28.00 -3.87
CA ARG A 6 -11.38 27.62 -5.30
C ARG A 6 -10.51 26.44 -5.74
N HIS A 7 -9.37 26.24 -5.10
CA HIS A 7 -8.40 25.19 -5.39
C HIS A 7 -8.37 24.13 -4.29
N PHE A 8 -9.51 23.89 -3.62
CA PHE A 8 -9.60 22.81 -2.65
C PHE A 8 -9.50 21.45 -3.36
N THR A 9 -8.64 20.58 -2.87
CA THR A 9 -8.46 19.22 -3.38
C THR A 9 -9.55 18.32 -2.79
N TRP A 10 -10.37 17.74 -3.66
CA TRP A 10 -11.37 16.75 -3.32
C TRP A 10 -10.90 15.41 -3.83
N GLY A 11 -10.79 14.43 -2.94
CA GLY A 11 -10.29 13.12 -3.32
C GLY A 11 -10.92 11.98 -2.56
N VAL A 12 -10.65 10.78 -3.07
CA VAL A 12 -10.96 9.50 -2.42
C VAL A 12 -9.65 8.77 -2.13
N ALA A 13 -9.68 7.84 -1.18
CA ALA A 13 -8.49 7.14 -0.72
C ALA A 13 -8.72 5.64 -0.55
N THR A 14 -7.69 4.85 -0.88
CA THR A 14 -7.68 3.38 -0.73
C THR A 14 -6.32 2.90 -0.19
N SER A 15 -6.21 1.59 0.04
CA SER A 15 -4.92 0.92 0.28
C SER A 15 -4.79 -0.33 -0.58
N SER A 16 -3.55 -0.61 -0.99
CA SER A 16 -3.14 -1.72 -1.84
C SER A 16 -3.71 -3.05 -1.37
N PHE A 17 -3.42 -3.45 -0.13
CA PHE A 17 -3.87 -4.74 0.40
C PHE A 17 -5.39 -4.84 0.49
N GLN A 18 -6.11 -3.74 0.73
CA GLN A 18 -7.56 -3.77 0.90
C GLN A 18 -8.33 -3.88 -0.42
N ILE A 19 -7.77 -3.46 -1.55
CA ILE A 19 -8.51 -3.41 -2.82
C ILE A 19 -7.88 -4.21 -3.96
N GLU A 20 -6.55 -4.37 -4.00
CA GLU A 20 -5.87 -4.86 -5.21
C GLU A 20 -6.22 -6.32 -5.53
N GLY A 21 -6.18 -7.20 -4.51
CA GLY A 21 -6.19 -8.63 -4.75
C GLY A 21 -4.94 -9.09 -5.51
N ALA A 22 -5.12 -10.12 -6.33
CA ALA A 22 -4.07 -10.74 -7.14
C ALA A 22 -2.82 -11.05 -6.29
N ALA A 23 -3.03 -11.63 -5.10
CA ALA A 23 -2.00 -11.76 -4.07
C ALA A 23 -0.77 -12.58 -4.51
N HIS A 24 -0.92 -13.41 -5.53
CA HIS A 24 0.13 -14.29 -6.07
C HIS A 24 0.46 -14.03 -7.54
N ALA A 25 -0.07 -12.95 -8.14
CA ALA A 25 0.19 -12.62 -9.54
C ALA A 25 1.53 -11.89 -9.70
N ASP A 26 2.13 -12.04 -10.87
CA ASP A 26 3.23 -11.21 -11.37
C ASP A 26 4.40 -11.07 -10.40
N GLY A 27 4.71 -12.13 -9.64
CA GLY A 27 5.85 -12.15 -8.72
C GLY A 27 5.66 -11.33 -7.43
N LYS A 28 4.44 -10.91 -7.09
CA LYS A 28 4.13 -10.31 -5.79
C LYS A 28 4.51 -11.26 -4.64
N GLY A 29 5.26 -10.75 -3.66
CA GLY A 29 5.62 -11.46 -2.44
C GLY A 29 4.52 -11.44 -1.38
N GLU A 30 4.70 -12.26 -0.34
CA GLU A 30 3.85 -12.26 0.85
C GLU A 30 4.10 -11.01 1.71
N SER A 31 3.04 -10.35 2.19
CA SER A 31 3.09 -9.32 3.23
C SER A 31 2.81 -9.90 4.63
N VAL A 32 3.07 -9.11 5.66
CA VAL A 32 2.63 -9.44 7.03
C VAL A 32 1.12 -9.66 7.15
N TRP A 33 0.32 -8.98 6.33
CA TRP A 33 -1.13 -9.14 6.32
C TRP A 33 -1.59 -10.42 5.65
N ASP A 34 -0.94 -10.84 4.55
CA ASP A 34 -1.20 -12.14 3.93
C ASP A 34 -1.02 -13.28 4.95
N ARG A 35 0.05 -13.22 5.74
CA ARG A 35 0.32 -14.21 6.78
C ARG A 35 -0.65 -14.10 7.96
N PHE A 36 -0.95 -12.88 8.40
CA PHE A 36 -1.83 -12.64 9.54
C PHE A 36 -3.26 -13.11 9.27
N CYS A 37 -3.82 -12.84 8.08
CA CYS A 37 -5.18 -13.26 7.74
C CYS A 37 -5.36 -14.79 7.72
N ARG A 38 -4.28 -15.57 7.54
CA ARG A 38 -4.29 -17.04 7.57
C ARG A 38 -4.28 -17.62 8.99
N GLN A 39 -4.06 -16.80 10.02
CA GLN A 39 -4.07 -17.27 11.41
C GLN A 39 -5.52 -17.46 11.89
N PRO A 40 -5.87 -18.61 12.49
CA PRO A 40 -7.22 -18.84 13.01
C PRO A 40 -7.64 -17.76 14.00
N GLY A 41 -8.77 -17.10 13.73
CA GLY A 41 -9.34 -16.06 14.60
C GLY A 41 -8.68 -14.69 14.50
N ALA A 42 -7.69 -14.48 13.61
CA ALA A 42 -7.09 -13.16 13.39
C ALA A 42 -8.05 -12.19 12.68
N ILE A 43 -8.85 -12.70 11.74
CA ILE A 43 -9.91 -11.95 11.06
C ILE A 43 -11.26 -12.49 11.53
N ALA A 44 -12.18 -11.58 11.87
CA ALA A 44 -13.44 -11.92 12.53
C ALA A 44 -14.31 -12.92 11.75
N ASP A 45 -14.31 -12.82 10.42
CA ASP A 45 -15.02 -13.74 9.51
C ASP A 45 -14.09 -14.75 8.81
N GLY A 46 -12.80 -14.73 9.15
CA GLY A 46 -11.77 -15.58 8.52
C GLY A 46 -11.45 -15.22 7.07
N SER A 47 -11.89 -14.07 6.57
CA SER A 47 -11.59 -13.62 5.21
C SER A 47 -10.11 -13.24 5.02
N ASN A 48 -9.71 -13.11 3.75
CA ASN A 48 -8.39 -12.66 3.34
C ASN A 48 -8.50 -11.69 2.15
N ALA A 49 -7.37 -11.19 1.66
CA ALA A 49 -7.31 -10.27 0.53
C ALA A 49 -6.73 -10.89 -0.75
N ASP A 50 -6.86 -12.20 -0.93
CA ASP A 50 -6.36 -12.87 -2.15
C ASP A 50 -7.04 -12.29 -3.41
N LEU A 51 -8.34 -12.00 -3.30
CA LEU A 51 -9.15 -11.34 -4.34
C LEU A 51 -9.48 -9.88 -4.00
N ALA A 52 -9.86 -9.57 -2.76
CA ALA A 52 -10.30 -8.23 -2.34
C ALA A 52 -11.36 -7.61 -3.27
N CYS A 53 -11.13 -6.41 -3.82
CA CYS A 53 -11.99 -5.79 -4.83
C CYS A 53 -11.58 -6.11 -6.27
N ASP A 54 -10.51 -6.90 -6.46
CA ASP A 54 -9.93 -7.23 -7.76
C ASP A 54 -9.45 -6.00 -8.56
N HIS A 55 -9.09 -4.92 -7.87
CA HIS A 55 -8.63 -3.66 -8.49
C HIS A 55 -7.41 -3.86 -9.39
N PHE A 56 -6.59 -4.88 -9.11
CA PHE A 56 -5.45 -5.22 -9.96
C PHE A 56 -5.86 -5.53 -11.41
N HIS A 57 -7.00 -6.22 -11.61
CA HIS A 57 -7.52 -6.54 -12.93
C HIS A 57 -8.56 -5.53 -13.43
N ARG A 58 -9.25 -4.85 -12.52
CA ARG A 58 -10.33 -3.88 -12.79
C ARG A 58 -9.87 -2.42 -12.83
N LEU A 59 -8.57 -2.20 -12.97
CA LEU A 59 -7.95 -0.87 -12.87
C LEU A 59 -8.69 0.20 -13.70
N ASP A 60 -8.93 -0.06 -14.99
CA ASP A 60 -9.58 0.93 -15.87
C ASP A 60 -11.02 1.24 -15.45
N GLU A 61 -11.78 0.23 -15.01
CA GLU A 61 -13.15 0.40 -14.50
C GLU A 61 -13.18 1.29 -13.26
N ASP A 62 -12.26 1.05 -12.32
CA ASP A 62 -12.17 1.83 -11.08
C ASP A 62 -11.71 3.27 -11.34
N LEU A 63 -10.78 3.47 -12.28
CA LEU A 63 -10.32 4.80 -12.67
C LEU A 63 -11.44 5.62 -13.34
N ASP A 64 -12.26 4.99 -14.17
CA ASP A 64 -13.45 5.61 -14.76
C ASP A 64 -14.49 5.96 -13.68
N LEU A 65 -14.69 5.06 -12.72
CA LEU A 65 -15.59 5.31 -11.59
C LEU A 65 -15.10 6.51 -10.75
N ILE A 66 -13.81 6.57 -10.40
CA ILE A 66 -13.23 7.70 -9.65
C ILE A 66 -13.43 9.02 -10.41
N ALA A 67 -13.17 9.03 -11.72
CA ALA A 67 -13.41 10.22 -12.54
C ALA A 67 -14.88 10.66 -12.54
N SER A 68 -15.82 9.70 -12.57
CA SER A 68 -17.25 9.99 -12.54
C SER A 68 -17.72 10.67 -11.24
N LEU A 69 -16.97 10.55 -10.14
CA LEU A 69 -17.28 11.22 -8.87
C LEU A 69 -17.02 12.74 -8.91
N GLY A 70 -16.32 13.24 -9.94
CA GLY A 70 -15.94 14.65 -10.05
C GLY A 70 -14.86 15.08 -9.03
N VAL A 71 -14.13 14.11 -8.47
CA VAL A 71 -12.95 14.38 -7.63
C VAL A 71 -11.74 14.70 -8.50
N ASN A 72 -10.77 15.42 -7.93
CA ASN A 72 -9.54 15.81 -8.63
C ASN A 72 -8.28 15.13 -8.07
N CYS A 73 -8.42 14.26 -7.06
CA CYS A 73 -7.31 13.56 -6.44
C CYS A 73 -7.70 12.13 -6.10
N TYR A 74 -6.75 11.21 -6.32
CA TYR A 74 -6.83 9.86 -5.80
C TYR A 74 -5.60 9.54 -4.97
N ARG A 75 -5.85 9.18 -3.72
CA ARG A 75 -4.82 8.65 -2.83
C ARG A 75 -4.85 7.12 -2.86
N PHE A 76 -3.75 6.52 -3.24
CA PHE A 76 -3.56 5.06 -3.21
C PHE A 76 -2.31 4.72 -2.40
N SER A 77 -2.10 3.44 -2.08
CA SER A 77 -0.80 2.96 -1.59
C SER A 77 -0.16 1.99 -2.57
N ILE A 78 1.17 1.92 -2.51
CA ILE A 78 1.97 0.98 -3.28
C ILE A 78 2.25 -0.22 -2.38
N ALA A 79 1.88 -1.42 -2.83
CA ALA A 79 2.27 -2.65 -2.18
C ALA A 79 3.78 -2.86 -2.33
N TRP A 80 4.51 -2.60 -1.26
CA TRP A 80 5.94 -2.91 -1.19
C TRP A 80 6.25 -4.35 -1.65
N PRO A 81 5.56 -5.40 -1.20
CA PRO A 81 5.84 -6.76 -1.67
C PRO A 81 5.46 -7.00 -3.13
N ARG A 82 4.66 -6.13 -3.77
CA ARG A 82 4.43 -6.20 -5.22
C ARG A 82 5.64 -5.67 -5.99
N VAL A 83 6.25 -4.57 -5.55
CA VAL A 83 7.39 -3.97 -6.25
C VAL A 83 8.74 -4.54 -5.83
N GLN A 84 8.84 -5.17 -4.66
CA GLN A 84 10.04 -5.84 -4.15
C GLN A 84 9.64 -6.96 -3.19
N ALA A 85 9.48 -8.18 -3.73
CA ALA A 85 8.82 -9.31 -3.07
C ALA A 85 9.29 -9.62 -1.64
N LEU A 86 10.61 -9.57 -1.40
CA LEU A 86 11.18 -9.85 -0.07
C LEU A 86 11.46 -8.58 0.75
N GLY A 87 11.15 -7.40 0.21
CA GLY A 87 11.57 -6.11 0.74
C GLY A 87 13.08 -5.84 0.64
N HIS A 88 13.81 -6.71 -0.03
CA HIS A 88 15.22 -6.57 -0.38
C HIS A 88 15.51 -7.32 -1.69
N GLY A 89 16.70 -7.12 -2.25
CA GLY A 89 17.10 -7.75 -3.51
C GLY A 89 16.49 -7.07 -4.73
N ALA A 90 16.27 -7.84 -5.79
CA ALA A 90 15.77 -7.32 -7.06
C ALA A 90 14.36 -6.72 -6.92
N PHE A 91 14.14 -5.58 -7.56
CA PHE A 91 12.81 -5.05 -7.78
C PHE A 91 12.07 -5.89 -8.82
N ASN A 92 10.75 -5.91 -8.73
CA ASN A 92 9.85 -6.60 -9.63
C ASN A 92 9.30 -5.61 -10.68
N PRO A 93 9.76 -5.68 -11.95
CA PRO A 93 9.29 -4.76 -12.99
C PRO A 93 7.79 -4.84 -13.23
N GLN A 94 7.20 -6.05 -13.25
CA GLN A 94 5.76 -6.22 -13.49
C GLN A 94 4.91 -5.56 -12.39
N GLY A 95 5.38 -5.63 -11.15
CA GLY A 95 4.76 -4.93 -10.03
C GLY A 95 4.81 -3.42 -10.17
N LEU A 96 5.93 -2.86 -10.66
CA LEU A 96 6.05 -1.43 -10.94
C LEU A 96 5.21 -0.99 -12.14
N ASP A 97 5.08 -1.84 -13.16
CA ASP A 97 4.29 -1.56 -14.35
C ASP A 97 2.78 -1.47 -14.05
N PHE A 98 2.29 -2.18 -13.03
CA PHE A 98 0.92 -1.95 -12.51
C PHE A 98 0.74 -0.51 -11.99
N TYR A 99 1.66 -0.01 -11.17
CA TYR A 99 1.56 1.35 -10.64
C TYR A 99 1.82 2.42 -11.70
N GLU A 100 2.65 2.13 -12.72
CA GLU A 100 2.81 3.00 -13.89
C GLU A 100 1.48 3.17 -14.63
N ARG A 101 0.79 2.06 -14.94
CA ARG A 101 -0.56 2.10 -15.55
C ARG A 101 -1.57 2.85 -14.69
N LEU A 102 -1.54 2.65 -13.37
CA LEU A 102 -2.43 3.35 -12.44
C LEU A 102 -2.19 4.86 -12.46
N VAL A 103 -0.94 5.29 -12.35
CA VAL A 103 -0.58 6.72 -12.36
C VAL A 103 -0.90 7.35 -13.72
N ASP A 104 -0.53 6.69 -14.82
CA ASP A 104 -0.82 7.19 -16.17
C ASP A 104 -2.32 7.27 -16.43
N GLY A 105 -3.09 6.27 -15.98
CA GLY A 105 -4.54 6.25 -16.11
C GLY A 105 -5.24 7.36 -15.32
N LEU A 106 -4.73 7.72 -14.13
CA LEU A 106 -5.21 8.89 -13.37
C LEU A 106 -4.92 10.19 -14.12
N ARG A 107 -3.69 10.36 -14.62
CA ARG A 107 -3.28 11.58 -15.34
C ARG A 107 -4.08 11.79 -16.63
N GLN A 108 -4.37 10.72 -17.37
CA GLN A 108 -5.23 10.77 -18.56
C GLN A 108 -6.64 11.28 -18.24
N ARG A 109 -7.12 11.04 -17.02
CA ARG A 109 -8.43 11.49 -16.52
C ARG A 109 -8.37 12.83 -15.80
N GLY A 110 -7.21 13.49 -15.77
CA GLY A 110 -7.02 14.77 -15.08
C GLY A 110 -7.12 14.66 -13.55
N ILE A 111 -6.82 13.48 -12.98
CA ILE A 111 -6.82 13.24 -11.54
C ILE A 111 -5.38 13.25 -11.02
N ASP A 112 -5.16 13.97 -9.92
CA ASP A 112 -3.89 14.01 -9.23
C ASP A 112 -3.60 12.67 -8.52
N ALA A 113 -2.38 12.19 -8.66
CA ALA A 113 -1.90 10.92 -8.14
C ALA A 113 -1.13 11.13 -6.83
N TRP A 114 -1.71 10.66 -5.72
CA TRP A 114 -1.12 10.78 -4.38
C TRP A 114 -0.75 9.40 -3.83
N ALA A 115 0.55 9.09 -3.84
CA ALA A 115 1.03 7.78 -3.42
C ALA A 115 1.31 7.73 -1.91
N THR A 116 0.90 6.64 -1.27
CA THR A 116 1.34 6.28 0.09
C THR A 116 2.30 5.11 0.00
N LEU A 117 3.53 5.27 0.50
CA LEU A 117 4.57 4.26 0.33
C LEU A 117 4.41 3.06 1.27
N ASN A 118 3.96 3.29 2.50
CA ASN A 118 3.70 2.23 3.47
C ASN A 118 2.29 2.35 4.01
N HIS A 119 1.44 1.37 3.66
CA HIS A 119 0.11 1.19 4.21
C HIS A 119 -0.03 -0.22 4.81
N TRP A 120 0.91 -0.54 5.70
CA TRP A 120 0.93 -1.68 6.62
C TRP A 120 1.30 -3.04 6.03
N ASP A 121 1.41 -3.15 4.71
CA ASP A 121 1.75 -4.37 3.98
C ASP A 121 3.27 -4.61 3.87
N LEU A 122 3.98 -4.52 5.00
CA LEU A 122 5.42 -4.83 5.08
C LEU A 122 5.69 -6.22 4.45
N PRO A 123 6.69 -6.37 3.56
CA PRO A 123 7.08 -7.67 3.04
C PRO A 123 7.43 -8.64 4.16
N GLN A 124 6.86 -9.84 4.12
CA GLN A 124 7.03 -10.84 5.15
C GLN A 124 8.51 -11.27 5.28
N GLY A 125 9.28 -11.22 4.18
CA GLY A 125 10.74 -11.44 4.21
C GLY A 125 11.50 -10.47 5.13
N LEU A 126 11.02 -9.23 5.29
CA LEU A 126 11.58 -8.30 6.28
C LEU A 126 11.09 -8.60 7.70
N GLN A 127 9.80 -8.97 7.84
CA GLN A 127 9.25 -9.35 9.14
C GLN A 127 9.94 -10.58 9.73
N ASP A 128 10.28 -11.57 8.89
CA ASP A 128 11.01 -12.79 9.28
C ASP A 128 12.42 -12.48 9.83
N ARG A 129 12.95 -11.27 9.56
CA ARG A 129 14.24 -10.77 10.06
C ARG A 129 14.09 -9.83 11.26
N GLY A 130 12.87 -9.55 11.70
CA GLY A 130 12.58 -8.66 12.83
C GLY A 130 11.64 -7.50 12.49
N GLY A 131 11.30 -7.29 11.22
CA GLY A 131 10.33 -6.29 10.78
C GLY A 131 10.72 -4.87 11.20
N TRP A 132 9.75 -4.06 11.59
CA TRP A 132 10.02 -2.67 12.01
C TRP A 132 10.92 -2.53 13.24
N ASN A 133 11.08 -3.60 14.04
CA ASN A 133 12.00 -3.60 15.17
C ASN A 133 13.47 -3.86 14.75
N ASP A 134 13.72 -4.36 13.54
CA ASP A 134 15.07 -4.37 12.94
C ASP A 134 15.34 -3.02 12.25
N ARG A 135 16.44 -2.37 12.64
CA ARG A 135 16.86 -1.09 12.07
C ARG A 135 17.20 -1.20 10.57
N ASP A 136 17.59 -2.37 10.08
CA ASP A 136 17.83 -2.59 8.64
C ASP A 136 16.57 -2.30 7.82
N THR A 137 15.36 -2.56 8.35
CA THR A 137 14.08 -2.27 7.68
C THR A 137 13.94 -0.80 7.30
N VAL A 138 14.50 0.12 8.07
CA VAL A 138 14.53 1.56 7.72
C VAL A 138 15.36 1.80 6.46
N HIS A 139 16.52 1.16 6.35
CA HIS A 139 17.37 1.27 5.16
C HIS A 139 16.69 0.66 3.93
N ARG A 140 16.03 -0.50 4.09
CA ARG A 140 15.23 -1.13 3.04
C ARG A 140 14.09 -0.24 2.57
N PHE A 141 13.40 0.42 3.51
CA PHE A 141 12.32 1.34 3.18
C PHE A 141 12.83 2.55 2.38
N VAL A 142 14.01 3.08 2.73
CA VAL A 142 14.64 4.18 1.97
C VAL A 142 14.99 3.75 0.54
N ASP A 143 15.56 2.56 0.35
CA ASP A 143 15.89 2.04 -0.98
C ASP A 143 14.63 1.85 -1.84
N TYR A 144 13.58 1.26 -1.25
CA TYR A 144 12.26 1.13 -1.87
C TYR A 144 11.67 2.49 -2.25
N ALA A 145 11.64 3.45 -1.32
CA ALA A 145 11.10 4.79 -1.54
C ALA A 145 11.83 5.53 -2.67
N ARG A 146 13.17 5.43 -2.72
CA ARG A 146 13.99 6.00 -3.80
C ARG A 146 13.70 5.37 -5.14
N HIS A 147 13.51 4.05 -5.19
CA HIS A 147 13.20 3.36 -6.44
C HIS A 147 11.82 3.74 -6.98
N VAL A 148 10.81 3.81 -6.11
CA VAL A 148 9.48 4.32 -6.46
C VAL A 148 9.55 5.76 -6.97
N GLN A 149 10.27 6.64 -6.27
CA GLN A 149 10.46 8.03 -6.70
C GLN A 149 11.13 8.11 -8.07
N ALA A 150 12.15 7.27 -8.33
CA ALA A 150 12.84 7.26 -9.62
C ALA A 150 11.95 6.77 -10.78
N ARG A 151 10.99 5.87 -10.51
CA ARG A 151 10.11 5.28 -11.54
C ARG A 151 8.86 6.12 -11.81
N LEU A 152 8.25 6.69 -10.77
CA LEU A 152 6.92 7.31 -10.84
C LEU A 152 6.90 8.79 -10.42
N GLY A 153 7.96 9.27 -9.76
CA GLY A 153 7.95 10.55 -9.05
C GLY A 153 7.83 11.79 -9.93
N ASP A 154 8.05 11.67 -11.23
CA ASP A 154 7.80 12.73 -12.22
C ASP A 154 6.31 12.97 -12.49
N ARG A 155 5.45 12.00 -12.12
CA ARG A 155 4.01 12.01 -12.35
C ARG A 155 3.19 11.93 -11.06
N LEU A 156 3.80 11.97 -9.88
CA LEU A 156 3.09 12.03 -8.59
C LEU A 156 2.94 13.48 -8.11
N ASP A 157 1.78 13.83 -7.58
CA ASP A 157 1.52 15.17 -6.99
C ASP A 157 1.85 15.22 -5.50
N GLY A 158 1.88 14.06 -4.84
CA GLY A 158 2.18 13.96 -3.43
C GLY A 158 2.62 12.57 -3.02
N ILE A 159 3.52 12.52 -2.04
CA ILE A 159 3.96 11.27 -1.41
C ILE A 159 3.72 11.36 0.09
N THR A 160 3.02 10.35 0.61
CA THR A 160 2.94 10.07 2.05
C THR A 160 3.85 8.89 2.36
N THR A 161 4.80 9.06 3.30
CA THR A 161 5.72 7.96 3.62
C THR A 161 5.01 6.83 4.36
N HIS A 162 4.24 7.14 5.40
CA HIS A 162 3.56 6.18 6.25
C HIS A 162 2.10 6.56 6.46
N ASN A 163 1.20 5.59 6.28
CA ASN A 163 -0.14 5.68 6.82
C ASN A 163 -0.13 5.26 8.30
N GLU A 164 -0.64 6.13 9.17
CA GLU A 164 -0.96 5.82 10.57
C GLU A 164 0.12 4.99 11.30
N PRO A 165 1.34 5.52 11.50
CA PRO A 165 2.43 4.80 12.17
C PRO A 165 2.05 4.33 13.59
N TRP A 166 1.13 5.03 14.26
CA TRP A 166 0.59 4.59 15.54
C TRP A 166 -0.14 3.24 15.45
N VAL A 167 -0.85 2.96 14.36
CA VAL A 167 -1.53 1.66 14.14
C VAL A 167 -0.48 0.55 14.00
N ILE A 168 0.57 0.80 13.21
CA ILE A 168 1.67 -0.16 13.04
C ILE A 168 2.30 -0.51 14.40
N ALA A 169 2.68 0.51 15.19
CA ALA A 169 3.32 0.30 16.49
C ALA A 169 2.35 -0.30 17.52
N THR A 170 1.20 0.34 17.72
CA THR A 170 0.30 -0.01 18.84
C THR A 170 -0.58 -1.20 18.51
N LEU A 171 -1.32 -1.17 17.40
CA LEU A 171 -2.23 -2.27 17.06
C LEU A 171 -1.48 -3.48 16.51
N GLY A 172 -0.38 -3.26 15.79
CA GLY A 172 0.45 -4.33 15.22
C GLY A 172 1.44 -4.98 16.20
N HIS A 173 2.06 -4.19 17.10
CA HIS A 173 3.16 -4.67 17.96
C HIS A 173 2.88 -4.64 19.47
N GLU A 174 2.07 -3.70 19.98
CA GLU A 174 1.74 -3.68 21.41
C GLU A 174 0.54 -4.59 21.73
N GLN A 175 -0.57 -4.41 20.99
CA GLN A 175 -1.85 -5.08 21.25
C GLN A 175 -2.02 -6.36 20.41
N GLY A 176 -1.36 -6.44 19.26
CA GLY A 176 -1.42 -7.58 18.35
C GLY A 176 -2.79 -7.82 17.72
N ASN A 177 -3.57 -6.75 17.55
CA ASN A 177 -4.87 -6.79 16.87
C ASN A 177 -4.72 -6.72 15.35
N PHE A 178 -3.62 -6.15 14.87
CA PHE A 178 -3.28 -5.99 13.46
C PHE A 178 -2.01 -6.79 13.16
N ALA A 179 -1.75 -7.08 11.88
CA ALA A 179 -0.48 -7.68 11.48
C ALA A 179 0.72 -6.84 11.98
N PRO A 180 1.81 -7.45 12.47
CA PRO A 180 2.10 -8.89 12.50
C PRO A 180 1.52 -9.67 13.70
N GLY A 181 0.68 -9.06 14.53
CA GLY A 181 0.03 -9.71 15.67
C GLY A 181 0.93 -9.84 16.91
N ILE A 182 1.97 -9.02 17.02
CA ILE A 182 2.90 -9.05 18.15
C ILE A 182 2.23 -8.38 19.36
N LYS A 183 2.42 -8.97 20.55
CA LYS A 183 1.87 -8.49 21.83
C LYS A 183 2.98 -8.12 22.79
N SER A 184 3.74 -7.08 22.46
CA SER A 184 4.93 -6.67 23.22
C SER A 184 5.17 -5.16 23.14
N ARG A 185 4.90 -4.47 24.25
CA ARG A 185 5.22 -3.05 24.42
C ARG A 185 6.73 -2.74 24.31
N LYS A 186 7.60 -3.73 24.49
CA LYS A 186 9.05 -3.56 24.31
C LYS A 186 9.44 -3.44 22.82
N VAL A 187 8.64 -4.03 21.94
CA VAL A 187 8.89 -4.09 20.49
C VAL A 187 8.17 -2.95 19.76
N ALA A 188 7.02 -2.50 20.29
CA ALA A 188 6.29 -1.34 19.82
C ALA A 188 7.05 -0.03 20.03
#